data_AF-A0A816GRQ9-F1
#
_entry.id   AF-A0A816GRQ9-F1
#
_cell.length_a   1.000
_cell.length_b   1.000
_cell.length_c   1.000
_cell.angle_alpha   90.00
_cell.angle_beta   90.00
_cell.angle_gamma   90.00
#
_symmetry.space_group_name_H-M   'P 1'
#
loop_
_entity.id
_entity.type
_entity.pdbx_description
1 polymer ?
#
loop_
_entity_poly.entity_id
_entity_poly.type
_entity_poly.pdbx_seq_one_letter_code
_entity_poly.pdbx_strand_id
1 'polypeptide(L)'
;GGGAPVSTLEFEAVSVVSALNGSISIYVTDKRGVGKSSLLEYPTSIVKNFTACLSYIREYKYCLKQNTFTDTTFDLESILKVIIGNNHQYLNTTQRVILMGSSQGTYPLQRYLHITEDNEQVDAVIFDFVLPTDITRLIHGDKYLNYIFLDLFTCCSQDEQGCAKYFEDKNPMRALYTYKMNEDFQTNSSCLYLLNITTDDIAKKMSYIFYQNMMELFPALIYRINRCNFDDQNILKHFINVTQPPVEDGAPGYALLVEFNNNFAELWSPLNPQEKKSNM
;
A
#
# COMPACT_ATOMS: atom_id res chain seq x y z
N GLY A 1 -4.12 -1.89 -2.95
CA GLY A 1 -4.77 -0.72 -2.33
C GLY A 1 -6.23 -0.66 -2.75
N GLY A 2 -7.07 0.11 -2.06
CA GLY A 2 -8.52 0.17 -2.34
C GLY A 2 -8.89 0.73 -3.70
N GLY A 3 -7.98 1.48 -4.34
CA GLY A 3 -8.13 2.00 -5.70
C GLY A 3 -7.39 1.20 -6.78
N ALA A 4 -6.77 0.06 -6.44
CA ALA A 4 -6.00 -0.73 -7.41
C ALA A 4 -6.92 -1.63 -8.26
N PRO A 5 -6.79 -1.59 -9.61
CA PRO A 5 -7.58 -2.44 -10.48
C PRO A 5 -7.08 -3.88 -10.48
N VAL A 6 -7.97 -4.78 -10.87
CA VAL A 6 -7.72 -6.22 -10.91
C VAL A 6 -6.58 -6.63 -11.85
N SER A 7 -6.31 -5.83 -12.87
CA SER A 7 -5.17 -6.02 -13.79
C SER A 7 -3.82 -6.07 -13.09
N THR A 8 -3.73 -5.52 -11.87
CA THR A 8 -2.53 -5.60 -11.01
C THR A 8 -2.37 -6.95 -10.30
N LEU A 9 -3.36 -7.84 -10.37
CA LEU A 9 -3.38 -9.16 -9.73
C LEU A 9 -3.49 -10.32 -10.74
N GLU A 10 -3.73 -10.03 -12.02
CA GLU A 10 -3.91 -11.04 -13.06
C GLU A 10 -2.66 -11.91 -13.24
N PHE A 11 -1.46 -11.30 -13.15
CA PHE A 11 -0.19 -12.02 -13.30
C PHE A 11 0.05 -13.02 -12.15
N GLU A 12 -0.25 -12.60 -10.92
CA GLU A 12 -0.18 -13.44 -9.72
C GLU A 12 -1.20 -14.57 -9.80
N ALA A 13 -2.44 -14.27 -10.22
CA ALA A 13 -3.47 -15.29 -10.40
C ALA A 13 -3.06 -16.37 -11.42
N VAL A 14 -2.53 -15.96 -12.58
CA VAL A 14 -2.00 -16.89 -13.59
C VAL A 14 -0.86 -17.73 -13.02
N SER A 15 0.04 -17.12 -12.26
CA SER A 15 1.17 -17.81 -11.63
C SER A 15 0.70 -18.89 -10.64
N VAL A 16 -0.31 -18.59 -9.83
CA VAL A 16 -0.88 -19.56 -8.87
C VAL A 16 -1.62 -20.69 -9.58
N VAL A 17 -2.45 -20.40 -10.59
CA VAL A 17 -3.13 -21.43 -11.39
C VAL A 17 -2.10 -22.36 -12.06
N SER A 18 -1.03 -21.79 -12.60
CA SER A 18 0.08 -22.55 -13.20
C SER A 18 0.80 -23.44 -12.18
N ALA A 19 1.15 -22.89 -11.01
CA ALA A 19 1.81 -23.62 -9.93
C ALA A 19 0.98 -24.80 -9.39
N LEU A 20 -0.35 -24.71 -9.52
CA LEU A 20 -1.30 -25.76 -9.13
C LEU A 20 -1.79 -26.59 -10.31
N ASN A 21 -1.09 -26.58 -11.45
CA ASN A 21 -1.41 -27.36 -12.65
C ASN A 21 -2.87 -27.22 -13.13
N GLY A 22 -3.46 -26.03 -12.96
CA GLY A 22 -4.84 -25.77 -13.34
C GLY A 22 -5.90 -26.45 -12.45
N SER A 23 -5.53 -26.97 -11.28
CA SER A 23 -6.47 -27.65 -10.37
C SER A 23 -7.40 -26.69 -9.62
N ILE A 24 -7.24 -25.38 -9.81
CA ILE A 24 -8.07 -24.35 -9.20
C ILE A 24 -8.55 -23.35 -10.25
N SER A 25 -9.70 -22.74 -9.98
CA SER A 25 -10.20 -21.56 -10.71
C SER A 25 -10.04 -20.34 -9.81
N ILE A 26 -9.35 -19.31 -10.29
CA ILE A 26 -9.22 -18.04 -9.57
C ILE A 26 -10.11 -17.01 -10.24
N TYR A 27 -10.95 -16.36 -9.44
CA TYR A 27 -11.76 -15.23 -9.84
C TYR A 27 -11.21 -13.98 -9.18
N VAL A 28 -10.81 -13.02 -10.00
CA VAL A 28 -10.36 -11.71 -9.57
C VAL A 28 -11.34 -10.67 -10.13
N THR A 29 -11.76 -9.72 -9.30
CA THR A 29 -12.81 -8.76 -9.67
C THR A 29 -12.43 -7.34 -9.31
N ASP A 30 -12.77 -6.39 -10.18
CA ASP A 30 -12.64 -4.97 -9.88
C ASP A 30 -13.66 -4.56 -8.81
N LYS A 31 -13.17 -3.94 -7.75
CA LYS A 31 -14.00 -3.26 -6.76
C LYS A 31 -14.85 -2.17 -7.45
N ARG A 32 -16.06 -1.91 -6.94
CA ARG A 32 -16.86 -0.73 -7.34
C ARG A 32 -16.00 0.53 -7.41
N GLY A 33 -16.17 1.31 -8.47
CA GLY A 33 -15.43 2.56 -8.70
C GLY A 33 -14.01 2.39 -9.21
N VAL A 34 -13.54 1.16 -9.46
CA VAL A 34 -12.17 0.86 -9.87
C VAL A 34 -12.18 0.07 -11.18
N GLY A 35 -11.14 0.22 -12.00
CA GLY A 35 -10.93 -0.58 -13.20
C GLY A 35 -12.12 -0.53 -14.15
N LYS A 36 -12.68 -1.69 -14.47
CA LYS A 36 -13.85 -1.84 -15.34
C LYS A 36 -15.19 -1.73 -14.58
N SER A 37 -15.16 -1.66 -13.25
CA SER A 37 -16.34 -1.52 -12.38
C SER A 37 -16.74 -0.05 -12.21
N SER A 38 -17.18 0.60 -13.30
CA SER A 38 -17.62 2.01 -13.34
C SER A 38 -16.62 2.96 -12.68
N LEU A 39 -15.45 3.13 -13.30
CA LEU A 39 -14.31 3.91 -12.80
C LEU A 39 -14.73 5.29 -12.25
N LEU A 40 -14.43 5.53 -10.97
CA LEU A 40 -14.64 6.81 -10.27
C LEU A 40 -13.30 7.52 -10.08
N GLU A 41 -12.72 7.97 -11.19
CA GLU A 41 -11.46 8.70 -11.22
C GLU A 41 -11.58 9.95 -12.06
N TYR A 42 -11.01 11.06 -11.59
CA TYR A 42 -10.93 12.28 -12.38
C TYR A 42 -9.72 12.18 -13.32
N PRO A 43 -9.83 12.49 -14.62
CA PRO A 43 -8.71 12.36 -15.57
C PRO A 43 -7.44 13.13 -15.16
N THR A 44 -7.55 14.08 -14.22
CA THR A 44 -6.44 14.82 -13.64
C THR A 44 -6.34 14.71 -12.11
N SER A 45 -6.91 13.71 -11.43
CA SER A 45 -6.64 13.49 -9.99
C SER A 45 -5.22 13.04 -9.69
N ILE A 46 -4.45 12.67 -10.72
CA ILE A 46 -2.98 12.53 -10.66
C ILE A 46 -2.28 13.92 -10.69
N VAL A 47 -2.99 14.97 -11.10
CA VAL A 47 -2.48 16.35 -11.10
C VAL A 47 -2.62 16.91 -9.70
N LYS A 48 -1.52 17.46 -9.17
CA LYS A 48 -1.31 18.08 -7.85
C LYS A 48 -2.17 19.33 -7.59
N ASN A 49 -3.39 19.39 -8.12
CA ASN A 49 -4.34 20.47 -7.93
C ASN A 49 -5.70 19.89 -7.49
N PHE A 50 -5.81 19.65 -6.18
CA PHE A 50 -7.05 19.20 -5.54
C PHE A 50 -8.26 20.08 -5.91
N THR A 51 -8.06 21.39 -6.08
CA THR A 51 -9.11 22.35 -6.45
C THR A 51 -9.73 22.02 -7.81
N ALA A 52 -8.95 21.49 -8.76
CA ALA A 52 -9.43 21.08 -10.07
C ALA A 52 -10.39 19.87 -10.00
N CYS A 53 -10.26 19.03 -8.96
CA CYS A 53 -11.11 17.85 -8.76
C CYS A 53 -12.43 18.16 -8.05
N LEU A 54 -12.61 19.36 -7.49
CA LEU A 54 -13.75 19.68 -6.62
C LEU A 54 -15.12 19.59 -7.32
N SER A 55 -15.20 20.01 -8.58
CA SER A 55 -16.45 19.89 -9.36
C SER A 55 -16.84 18.43 -9.56
N TYR A 56 -15.88 17.60 -9.95
CA TYR A 56 -16.06 16.15 -10.11
C TYR A 56 -16.48 15.49 -8.78
N ILE A 57 -15.78 15.77 -7.68
CA ILE A 57 -16.14 15.22 -6.36
C ILE A 57 -17.58 15.61 -5.98
N ARG A 58 -18.02 16.85 -6.27
CA ARG A 58 -19.38 17.29 -5.98
C ARG A 58 -20.43 16.60 -6.85
N GLU A 59 -20.13 16.41 -8.13
CA GLU A 59 -21.00 15.72 -9.09
C GLU A 59 -21.17 14.24 -8.71
N TYR A 60 -20.06 13.56 -8.38
CA TYR A 60 -20.03 12.13 -8.07
C TYR A 60 -20.15 11.81 -6.57
N LYS A 61 -20.54 12.79 -5.73
CA LYS A 61 -20.55 12.64 -4.26
C LYS A 61 -21.35 11.41 -3.79
N TYR A 62 -22.43 11.09 -4.50
CA TYR A 62 -23.31 9.98 -4.14
C TYR A 62 -22.63 8.63 -4.44
N CYS A 63 -22.01 8.51 -5.62
CA CYS A 63 -21.24 7.33 -6.00
C CYS A 63 -20.06 7.11 -5.05
N LEU A 64 -19.34 8.18 -4.70
CA LEU A 64 -18.24 8.12 -3.71
C LEU A 64 -18.76 7.71 -2.33
N LYS A 65 -19.92 8.22 -1.89
CA LYS A 65 -20.55 7.83 -0.62
C LYS A 65 -20.93 6.35 -0.57
N GLN A 66 -21.28 5.75 -1.71
CA GLN A 66 -21.55 4.31 -1.83
C GLN A 66 -20.29 3.47 -2.05
N ASN A 67 -19.12 4.10 -2.19
CA ASN A 67 -17.86 3.39 -2.27
C ASN A 67 -17.36 3.08 -0.86
N THR A 68 -18.13 2.25 -0.17
CA THR A 68 -17.83 1.81 1.19
C THR A 68 -17.28 0.40 1.21
N PHE A 69 -16.56 0.02 2.28
CA PHE A 69 -16.18 -1.38 2.45
C PHE A 69 -17.40 -2.27 2.75
N THR A 70 -18.46 -1.72 3.37
CA THR A 70 -19.74 -2.45 3.53
C THR A 70 -20.36 -2.75 2.18
N ASP A 71 -20.54 -1.75 1.32
CA ASP A 71 -21.17 -1.97 0.02
C ASP A 71 -20.30 -2.86 -0.88
N THR A 72 -18.98 -2.75 -0.76
CA THR A 72 -18.03 -3.68 -1.42
C THR A 72 -18.18 -5.11 -0.92
N THR A 73 -18.52 -5.29 0.37
CA THR A 73 -18.77 -6.61 0.94
C THR A 73 -20.05 -7.23 0.38
N PHE A 74 -21.11 -6.43 0.20
CA PHE A 74 -22.34 -6.88 -0.45
C PHE A 74 -22.16 -7.14 -1.96
N ASP A 75 -21.26 -6.40 -2.63
CA ASP A 75 -20.86 -6.74 -4.00
C ASP A 75 -20.19 -8.11 -4.05
N LEU A 76 -19.27 -8.39 -3.13
CA LEU A 76 -18.60 -9.69 -3.04
C LEU A 76 -19.61 -10.82 -2.83
N GLU A 77 -20.58 -10.64 -1.93
CA GLU A 77 -21.66 -11.60 -1.72
C GLU A 77 -22.47 -11.83 -3.00
N SER A 78 -22.80 -10.75 -3.71
CA SER A 78 -23.53 -10.83 -4.99
C SER A 78 -22.72 -11.56 -6.07
N ILE A 79 -21.41 -11.30 -6.13
CA ILE A 79 -20.48 -11.99 -7.05
C ILE A 79 -20.41 -13.48 -6.72
N LEU A 80 -20.32 -13.85 -5.44
CA LEU A 80 -20.33 -15.26 -5.03
C LEU A 80 -21.61 -15.94 -5.50
N LYS A 81 -22.79 -15.34 -5.29
CA LYS A 81 -24.07 -15.88 -5.77
C LYS A 81 -24.10 -16.11 -7.29
N VAL A 82 -23.35 -15.32 -8.07
CA VAL A 82 -23.20 -15.55 -9.51
C VAL A 82 -22.25 -16.72 -9.81
N ILE A 83 -21.12 -16.81 -9.11
CA ILE A 83 -20.07 -17.80 -9.39
C ILE A 83 -20.44 -19.19 -8.87
N ILE A 84 -20.85 -19.30 -7.60
CA ILE A 84 -21.08 -20.58 -6.92
C ILE A 84 -22.57 -20.91 -6.80
N GLY A 85 -23.44 -19.91 -7.05
CA GLY A 85 -24.88 -20.03 -6.88
C GLY A 85 -25.31 -20.02 -5.42
N ASN A 86 -26.61 -20.01 -5.16
CA ASN A 86 -27.11 -20.13 -3.79
C ASN A 86 -26.81 -21.53 -3.25
N ASN A 87 -26.21 -21.63 -2.05
CA ASN A 87 -25.86 -22.90 -1.41
C ASN A 87 -25.07 -23.85 -2.32
N HIS A 88 -24.08 -23.33 -3.05
CA HIS A 88 -23.17 -24.12 -3.89
C HIS A 88 -23.83 -24.87 -5.05
N GLN A 89 -25.02 -24.45 -5.51
CA GLN A 89 -25.73 -25.10 -6.62
C GLN A 89 -24.92 -25.25 -7.93
N TYR A 90 -23.87 -24.45 -8.14
CA TYR A 90 -23.01 -24.53 -9.32
C TYR A 90 -21.70 -25.28 -9.08
N LEU A 91 -21.47 -25.78 -7.87
CA LEU A 91 -20.26 -26.50 -7.49
C LEU A 91 -20.52 -27.99 -7.34
N ASN A 92 -19.50 -28.79 -7.62
CA ASN A 92 -19.46 -30.19 -7.22
C ASN A 92 -19.16 -30.29 -5.72
N THR A 93 -19.64 -31.38 -5.10
CA THR A 93 -19.46 -31.66 -3.65
C THR A 93 -18.01 -31.73 -3.16
N THR A 94 -17.05 -31.86 -4.07
CA THR A 94 -15.61 -31.90 -3.76
C THR A 94 -14.91 -30.55 -3.91
N GLN A 95 -15.60 -29.55 -4.46
CA GLN A 95 -15.03 -28.21 -4.67
C GLN A 95 -15.19 -27.37 -3.41
N ARG A 96 -14.19 -26.54 -3.14
CA ARG A 96 -14.17 -25.62 -2.00
C ARG A 96 -14.09 -24.19 -2.49
N VAL A 97 -14.73 -23.30 -1.76
CA VAL A 97 -14.74 -21.85 -1.98
C VAL A 97 -13.79 -21.21 -0.98
N ILE A 98 -12.74 -20.55 -1.49
CA ILE A 98 -11.75 -19.87 -0.67
C ILE A 98 -11.76 -18.39 -1.06
N LEU A 99 -11.94 -17.53 -0.07
CA LEU A 99 -11.76 -16.09 -0.24
C LEU A 99 -10.34 -15.71 0.16
N MET A 100 -9.67 -14.89 -0.65
CA MET A 100 -8.33 -14.39 -0.35
C MET A 100 -8.30 -12.88 -0.50
N GLY A 101 -7.72 -12.20 0.48
CA GLY A 101 -7.56 -10.76 0.48
C GLY A 101 -6.16 -10.39 0.94
N SER A 102 -5.56 -9.41 0.28
CA SER A 102 -4.26 -8.86 0.65
C SER A 102 -4.38 -7.36 0.95
N SER A 103 -3.70 -6.87 1.99
CA SER A 103 -3.72 -5.45 2.37
C SER A 103 -5.15 -4.93 2.56
N GLN A 104 -5.57 -3.86 1.88
CA GLN A 104 -6.95 -3.35 1.94
C GLN A 104 -8.03 -4.36 1.53
N GLY A 105 -7.68 -5.41 0.77
CA GLY A 105 -8.59 -6.51 0.46
C GLY A 105 -8.97 -7.37 1.68
N THR A 106 -8.19 -7.35 2.77
CA THR A 106 -8.55 -8.10 3.98
C THR A 106 -9.75 -7.49 4.71
N TYR A 107 -9.99 -6.19 4.55
CA TYR A 107 -11.05 -5.48 5.25
C TYR A 107 -12.47 -5.87 4.79
N PRO A 108 -12.80 -5.89 3.48
CA PRO A 108 -14.11 -6.39 3.03
C PRO A 108 -14.29 -7.89 3.32
N LEU A 109 -13.22 -8.70 3.34
CA LEU A 109 -13.32 -10.10 3.75
C LEU A 109 -13.61 -10.27 5.24
N GLN A 110 -12.99 -9.47 6.10
CA GLN A 110 -13.34 -9.41 7.51
C GLN A 110 -14.81 -9.01 7.66
N ARG A 111 -15.28 -7.99 6.95
CA ARG A 111 -16.69 -7.59 6.99
C ARG A 111 -17.63 -8.67 6.49
N TYR A 112 -17.30 -9.38 5.40
CA TYR A 112 -18.09 -10.49 4.88
C TYR A 112 -18.41 -11.49 5.99
N LEU A 113 -17.38 -11.91 6.74
CA LEU A 113 -17.56 -12.83 7.86
C LEU A 113 -18.49 -12.31 8.97
N HIS A 114 -18.66 -10.99 9.12
CA HIS A 114 -19.45 -10.38 10.20
C HIS A 114 -20.85 -9.93 9.79
N ILE A 115 -21.07 -9.50 8.55
CA ILE A 115 -22.29 -8.77 8.15
C ILE A 115 -23.14 -9.47 7.09
N THR A 116 -22.62 -10.51 6.43
CA THR A 116 -23.39 -11.25 5.43
C THR A 116 -23.99 -12.50 6.04
N GLU A 117 -25.25 -12.77 5.75
CA GLU A 117 -25.96 -13.97 6.21
C GLU A 117 -25.46 -15.25 5.52
N ASP A 118 -24.86 -15.12 4.33
CA ASP A 118 -24.40 -16.22 3.49
C ASP A 118 -22.91 -16.59 3.71
N ASN A 119 -22.30 -16.17 4.83
CA ASN A 119 -20.87 -16.41 5.07
C ASN A 119 -20.49 -17.90 5.18
N GLU A 120 -21.45 -18.77 5.49
CA GLU A 120 -21.29 -20.23 5.56
C GLU A 120 -21.02 -20.86 4.18
N GLN A 121 -21.25 -20.12 3.08
CA GLN A 121 -20.94 -20.58 1.72
C GLN A 121 -19.43 -20.52 1.40
N VAL A 122 -18.57 -20.13 2.34
CA VAL A 122 -17.13 -20.04 2.15
C VAL A 122 -16.41 -21.02 3.08
N ASP A 123 -15.59 -21.91 2.50
CA ASP A 123 -14.89 -22.97 3.24
C ASP A 123 -13.62 -22.50 3.95
N ALA A 124 -13.02 -21.39 3.49
CA ALA A 124 -11.83 -20.80 4.08
C ALA A 124 -11.65 -19.34 3.66
N VAL A 125 -11.00 -18.57 4.53
CA VAL A 125 -10.56 -17.20 4.24
C VAL A 125 -9.07 -17.07 4.50
N ILE A 126 -8.34 -16.50 3.55
CA ILE A 126 -6.92 -16.19 3.65
C ILE A 126 -6.76 -14.68 3.75
N PHE A 127 -6.15 -14.22 4.84
CA PHE A 127 -5.75 -12.84 5.01
C PHE A 127 -4.24 -12.71 4.86
N ASP A 128 -3.81 -11.97 3.86
CA ASP A 128 -2.42 -11.61 3.61
C ASP A 128 -2.21 -10.12 3.93
N PHE A 129 -1.12 -9.76 4.60
CA PHE A 129 -0.86 -8.40 5.10
C PHE A 129 -2.10 -7.75 5.76
N VAL A 130 -2.63 -8.40 6.80
CA VAL A 130 -3.87 -8.02 7.50
C VAL A 130 -3.91 -6.53 7.83
N LEU A 131 -4.92 -5.84 7.30
CA LEU A 131 -5.35 -4.56 7.84
C LEU A 131 -6.45 -4.78 8.88
N PRO A 132 -6.12 -4.68 10.18
CA PRO A 132 -7.10 -4.89 11.25
C PRO A 132 -8.15 -3.79 11.28
N THR A 133 -9.38 -4.16 11.61
CA THR A 133 -10.44 -3.20 11.93
C THR A 133 -10.03 -2.32 13.11
N ASP A 134 -10.24 -1.00 13.00
CA ASP A 134 -10.13 0.01 14.07
C ASP A 134 -8.72 0.37 14.59
N ILE A 135 -7.65 -0.32 14.16
CA ILE A 135 -6.27 -0.07 14.62
C ILE A 135 -5.48 0.75 13.62
N THR A 136 -5.76 0.56 12.34
CA THR A 136 -5.17 1.38 11.28
C THR A 136 -5.86 2.73 11.36
N ARG A 137 -5.28 3.72 12.05
CA ARG A 137 -5.58 5.17 11.91
C ARG A 137 -4.47 5.82 11.09
N LEU A 138 -4.78 6.83 10.26
CA LEU A 138 -3.77 7.44 9.38
C LEU A 138 -2.58 7.97 10.23
N ILE A 139 -2.89 8.51 11.40
CA ILE A 139 -1.93 8.96 12.42
C ILE A 139 -1.00 7.84 12.93
N HIS A 140 -1.39 6.58 12.81
CA HIS A 140 -0.58 5.42 13.17
C HIS A 140 0.22 4.88 11.99
N GLY A 141 -0.20 5.15 10.74
CA GLY A 141 0.55 4.75 9.54
C GLY A 141 1.97 5.29 9.56
N ASP A 142 2.14 6.59 9.80
CA ASP A 142 3.45 7.23 9.95
C ASP A 142 4.28 6.62 11.09
N LYS A 143 3.64 6.38 12.24
CA LYS A 143 4.26 5.73 13.40
C LYS A 143 4.77 4.33 13.08
N TYR A 144 3.99 3.50 12.38
CA TYR A 144 4.37 2.12 12.05
C TYR A 144 5.44 2.08 10.95
N LEU A 145 5.38 2.96 9.96
CA LEU A 145 6.45 3.12 8.97
C LEU A 145 7.77 3.48 9.66
N ASN A 146 7.73 4.41 10.63
CA ASN A 146 8.91 4.75 11.43
C ASN A 146 9.46 3.54 12.19
N TYR A 147 8.62 2.65 12.72
CA TYR A 147 9.11 1.43 13.38
C TYR A 147 9.84 0.47 12.45
N ILE A 148 9.41 0.34 11.19
CA ILE A 148 10.13 -0.49 10.20
C ILE A 148 11.56 0.04 10.01
N PHE A 149 11.71 1.36 9.87
CA PHE A 149 13.04 1.96 9.75
C PHE A 149 13.87 1.84 11.03
N LEU A 150 13.27 2.06 12.20
CA LEU A 150 13.96 1.86 13.48
C LEU A 150 14.43 0.41 13.65
N ASP A 151 13.61 -0.56 13.28
CA ASP A 151 13.94 -1.98 13.36
C ASP A 151 15.07 -2.33 12.39
N LEU A 152 14.98 -1.89 11.12
CA LEU A 152 16.05 -2.06 10.12
C LEU A 152 17.40 -1.53 10.63
N PHE A 153 17.43 -0.32 11.18
CA PHE A 153 18.65 0.27 11.71
C PHE A 153 19.12 -0.42 12.99
N THR A 154 18.21 -0.99 13.78
CA THR A 154 18.54 -1.83 14.94
C THR A 154 19.16 -3.16 14.50
N CYS A 155 18.62 -3.81 13.47
CA CYS A 155 19.26 -5.00 12.89
C CYS A 155 20.65 -4.68 12.34
N CYS A 156 20.81 -3.54 11.67
CA CYS A 156 22.12 -3.08 11.20
C CYS A 156 23.12 -2.86 12.35
N SER A 157 22.70 -2.32 13.49
CA SER A 157 23.59 -2.12 14.64
C SER A 157 24.03 -3.43 15.32
N GLN A 158 23.19 -4.47 15.25
CA GLN A 158 23.47 -5.80 15.79
C GLN A 158 24.40 -6.63 14.89
N ASP A 159 24.44 -6.35 13.59
CA ASP A 159 25.35 -6.99 12.65
C ASP A 159 26.75 -6.36 12.69
N GLU A 160 27.54 -6.74 13.70
CA GLU A 160 28.86 -6.14 13.92
C GLU A 160 29.85 -6.35 12.76
N GLN A 161 29.74 -7.48 12.06
CA GLN A 161 30.70 -7.87 11.02
C GLN A 161 30.26 -7.44 9.62
N GLY A 162 28.96 -7.23 9.40
CA GLY A 162 28.42 -6.69 8.16
C GLY A 162 28.16 -5.19 8.27
N CYS A 163 26.96 -4.80 8.73
CA CYS A 163 26.47 -3.43 8.65
C CYS A 163 27.12 -2.48 9.68
N ALA A 164 27.20 -2.87 10.95
CA ALA A 164 27.53 -1.94 12.03
C ALA A 164 28.96 -1.38 11.96
N LYS A 165 29.93 -2.16 11.44
CA LYS A 165 31.34 -1.76 11.34
C LYS A 165 31.57 -0.49 10.52
N TYR A 166 30.62 -0.11 9.68
CA TYR A 166 30.73 1.10 8.87
C TYR A 166 30.37 2.37 9.65
N PHE A 167 29.69 2.24 10.78
CA PHE A 167 29.18 3.39 11.54
C PHE A 167 30.00 3.65 12.81
N GLU A 168 30.21 4.93 13.12
CA GLU A 168 30.79 5.35 14.40
C GLU A 168 29.98 4.75 15.56
N ASP A 169 30.68 4.22 16.57
CA ASP A 169 30.09 3.53 17.73
C ASP A 169 29.12 2.39 17.37
N LYS A 170 29.25 1.81 16.16
CA LYS A 170 28.34 0.79 15.62
C LYS A 170 26.87 1.27 15.59
N ASN A 171 26.66 2.59 15.43
CA ASN A 171 25.35 3.21 15.57
C ASN A 171 24.85 3.86 14.26
N PRO A 172 24.17 3.11 13.38
CA PRO A 172 23.61 3.64 12.14
C PRO A 172 22.50 4.67 12.38
N MET A 173 21.76 4.58 13.49
CA MET A 173 20.72 5.57 13.84
C MET A 173 21.35 6.95 14.08
N ARG A 174 22.50 7.00 14.75
CA ARG A 174 23.25 8.26 14.93
C ARG A 174 23.62 8.87 13.59
N ALA A 175 24.06 8.06 12.63
CA ALA A 175 24.38 8.54 11.28
C ALA A 175 23.15 9.10 10.55
N LEU A 176 21.96 8.49 10.70
CA LEU A 176 20.72 9.05 10.15
C LEU A 176 20.40 10.43 10.73
N TYR A 177 20.54 10.60 12.05
CA TYR A 177 20.34 11.90 12.70
C TYR A 177 21.40 12.93 12.27
N THR A 178 22.67 12.53 12.16
CA THR A 178 23.75 13.40 11.67
C THR A 178 23.46 13.91 10.26
N TYR A 179 23.04 13.02 9.36
CA TYR A 179 22.59 13.38 8.02
C TYR A 179 21.47 14.43 8.09
N LYS A 180 20.41 14.16 8.85
CA LYS A 180 19.25 15.05 8.95
C LYS A 180 19.63 16.43 9.49
N MET A 181 20.48 16.48 10.52
CA MET A 181 20.99 17.74 11.07
C MET A 181 21.85 18.51 10.06
N ASN A 182 22.70 17.85 9.30
CA ASN A 182 23.52 18.50 8.29
C ASN A 182 22.66 19.11 7.18
N GLU A 183 21.62 18.43 6.72
CA GLU A 183 20.73 18.99 5.70
C GLU A 183 19.86 20.13 6.23
N ASP A 184 19.39 20.06 7.48
CA ASP A 184 18.54 21.11 8.06
C ASP A 184 19.33 22.39 8.39
N PHE A 185 20.63 22.30 8.64
CA PHE A 185 21.43 23.41 9.17
C PHE A 185 22.70 23.78 8.36
N GLN A 186 23.15 22.97 7.40
CA GLN A 186 24.38 23.20 6.63
C GLN A 186 24.15 23.17 5.11
N THR A 187 23.36 24.14 4.61
CA THR A 187 22.85 24.15 3.23
C THR A 187 23.92 24.21 2.13
N ASN A 188 25.16 24.63 2.43
CA ASN A 188 26.21 24.88 1.42
C ASN A 188 27.40 23.91 1.49
N SER A 189 27.41 22.99 2.46
CA SER A 189 28.49 22.01 2.65
C SER A 189 27.98 20.57 2.75
N SER A 190 26.67 20.36 2.63
CA SER A 190 26.09 19.03 2.68
C SER A 190 26.42 18.23 1.41
N CYS A 191 26.33 16.90 1.52
CA CYS A 191 26.58 16.05 0.36
C CYS A 191 25.55 16.27 -0.74
N LEU A 192 24.29 16.50 -0.35
CA LEU A 192 23.22 16.77 -1.30
C LEU A 192 23.45 18.08 -2.07
N TYR A 193 24.01 19.11 -1.41
CA TYR A 193 24.43 20.34 -2.08
C TYR A 193 25.47 20.07 -3.19
N LEU A 194 26.49 19.25 -2.91
CA LEU A 194 27.52 18.87 -3.91
C LEU A 194 26.95 18.04 -5.06
N LEU A 195 25.85 17.33 -4.81
CA LEU A 195 25.11 16.54 -5.79
C LEU A 195 24.05 17.36 -6.55
N ASN A 196 23.86 18.64 -6.19
CA ASN A 196 22.83 19.51 -6.74
C ASN A 196 21.42 18.91 -6.64
N ILE A 197 21.10 18.34 -5.47
CA ILE A 197 19.83 17.70 -5.17
C ILE A 197 19.31 18.15 -3.80
N THR A 198 18.00 18.15 -3.58
CA THR A 198 17.40 18.49 -2.28
C THR A 198 17.12 17.25 -1.43
N THR A 199 16.86 17.47 -0.13
CA THR A 199 16.36 16.43 0.80
C THR A 199 15.04 15.81 0.32
N ASP A 200 14.16 16.61 -0.29
CA ASP A 200 12.89 16.13 -0.84
C ASP A 200 13.11 15.25 -2.08
N ASP A 201 14.02 15.65 -2.96
CA ASP A 201 14.36 14.85 -4.13
C ASP A 201 14.97 13.50 -3.75
N ILE A 202 15.93 13.47 -2.81
CA ILE A 202 16.50 12.20 -2.36
C ILE A 202 15.47 11.34 -1.62
N ALA A 203 14.57 11.92 -0.84
CA ALA A 203 13.47 11.19 -0.19
C ALA A 203 12.54 10.53 -1.24
N LYS A 204 12.21 11.24 -2.32
CA LYS A 204 11.46 10.70 -3.47
C LYS A 204 12.20 9.59 -4.20
N LYS A 205 13.53 9.65 -4.30
CA LYS A 205 14.34 8.55 -4.85
C LYS A 205 14.42 7.37 -3.90
N MET A 206 14.52 7.61 -2.60
CA MET A 206 14.54 6.56 -1.59
C MET A 206 13.20 5.83 -1.46
N SER A 207 12.07 6.49 -1.73
CA SER A 207 10.78 5.79 -1.74
C SER A 207 10.75 4.66 -2.79
N TYR A 208 11.45 4.82 -3.92
CA TYR A 208 11.61 3.75 -4.91
C TYR A 208 12.25 2.48 -4.31
N ILE A 209 13.25 2.63 -3.45
CA ILE A 209 13.90 1.50 -2.74
C ILE A 209 12.88 0.73 -1.91
N PHE A 210 12.01 1.47 -1.21
CA PHE A 210 10.94 0.87 -0.42
C PHE A 210 9.98 0.08 -1.31
N TYR A 211 9.57 0.62 -2.46
CA TYR A 211 8.70 -0.08 -3.42
C TYR A 211 9.36 -1.30 -4.08
N GLN A 212 10.68 -1.30 -4.27
CA GLN A 212 11.42 -2.43 -4.86
C GLN A 212 11.83 -3.49 -3.83
N ASN A 213 11.41 -3.35 -2.56
CA ASN A 213 11.79 -4.25 -1.48
C ASN A 213 13.32 -4.36 -1.29
N MET A 214 14.03 -3.22 -1.40
CA MET A 214 15.49 -3.12 -1.24
C MET A 214 15.87 -2.35 0.02
N MET A 215 15.08 -2.46 1.09
CA MET A 215 15.19 -1.62 2.29
C MET A 215 16.58 -1.70 2.95
N GLU A 216 17.32 -2.80 2.77
CA GLU A 216 18.70 -2.97 3.21
C GLU A 216 19.68 -1.92 2.64
N LEU A 217 19.32 -1.23 1.56
CA LEU A 217 20.14 -0.15 0.99
C LEU A 217 20.09 1.14 1.80
N PHE A 218 19.09 1.35 2.67
CA PHE A 218 18.95 2.60 3.42
C PHE A 218 20.18 2.91 4.30
N PRO A 219 20.65 2.01 5.18
CA PRO A 219 21.87 2.27 5.96
C PRO A 219 23.08 2.57 5.07
N ALA A 220 23.25 1.82 3.97
CA ALA A 220 24.36 2.02 3.05
C ALA A 220 24.34 3.41 2.38
N LEU A 221 23.16 3.90 1.99
CA LEU A 221 23.01 5.24 1.42
C LEU A 221 23.28 6.33 2.45
N ILE A 222 22.74 6.20 3.67
CA ILE A 222 22.99 7.14 4.77
C ILE A 222 24.49 7.20 5.12
N TYR A 223 25.17 6.06 5.14
CA TYR A 223 26.61 6.00 5.36
C TYR A 223 27.37 6.81 4.30
N ARG A 224 27.05 6.61 3.02
CA ARG A 224 27.69 7.31 1.90
C ARG A 224 27.40 8.80 1.89
N ILE A 225 26.17 9.20 2.21
CA ILE A 225 25.79 10.62 2.30
C ILE A 225 26.60 11.32 3.39
N ASN A 226 26.77 10.69 4.56
CA ASN A 226 27.56 11.28 5.65
C ASN A 226 29.07 11.35 5.34
N ARG A 227 29.62 10.35 4.64
CA ARG A 227 31.05 10.31 4.30
C ARG A 227 31.41 11.24 3.12
N CYS A 228 30.54 11.29 2.12
CA CYS A 228 30.57 12.17 0.95
C CYS A 228 31.93 12.35 0.24
N ASN A 229 32.76 11.31 0.18
CA ASN A 229 33.99 11.39 -0.62
C ASN A 229 33.68 11.31 -2.14
N PHE A 230 34.69 11.48 -2.98
CA PHE A 230 34.52 11.49 -4.44
C PHE A 230 33.85 10.21 -4.98
N ASP A 231 34.20 9.04 -4.44
CA ASP A 231 33.61 7.76 -4.85
C ASP A 231 32.14 7.65 -4.41
N ASP A 232 31.81 8.13 -3.21
CA ASP A 232 30.43 8.16 -2.73
C ASP A 232 29.56 9.06 -3.58
N GLN A 233 30.08 10.23 -3.98
CA GLN A 233 29.36 11.14 -4.88
C GLN A 233 29.06 10.47 -6.22
N ASN A 234 30.00 9.70 -6.79
CA ASN A 234 29.76 8.99 -8.03
C ASN A 234 28.68 7.90 -7.90
N ILE A 235 28.69 7.15 -6.80
CA ILE A 235 27.70 6.11 -6.51
C ILE A 235 26.32 6.74 -6.25
N LEU A 236 26.26 7.84 -5.48
CA LEU A 236 25.02 8.56 -5.21
C LEU A 236 24.44 9.19 -6.49
N LYS A 237 25.29 9.76 -7.36
CA LYS A 237 24.86 10.22 -8.70
C LYS A 237 24.28 9.08 -9.53
N HIS A 238 24.94 7.93 -9.54
CA HIS A 238 24.42 6.76 -10.23
C HIS A 238 23.05 6.35 -9.68
N PHE A 239 22.92 6.24 -8.35
CA PHE A 239 21.66 5.96 -7.67
C PHE A 239 20.55 6.95 -8.07
N ILE A 240 20.83 8.25 -8.02
CA ILE A 240 19.87 9.31 -8.40
C ILE A 240 19.42 9.18 -9.86
N ASN A 241 20.33 8.78 -10.75
CA ASN A 241 20.07 8.64 -12.18
C ASN A 241 19.26 7.38 -12.52
N VAL A 242 19.52 6.27 -11.83
CA VAL A 242 18.84 4.98 -12.11
C VAL A 242 17.53 4.82 -11.35
N THR A 243 17.37 5.50 -10.21
CA THR A 243 16.09 5.51 -9.50
C THR A 243 15.16 6.51 -10.14
N GLN A 244 13.95 6.07 -10.45
CA GLN A 244 12.86 6.97 -10.78
C GLN A 244 11.96 7.08 -9.56
N PRO A 245 11.38 8.27 -9.27
CA PRO A 245 10.30 8.29 -8.30
C PRO A 245 9.23 7.30 -8.76
N PRO A 246 8.48 6.68 -7.84
CA PRO A 246 7.31 5.90 -8.21
C PRO A 246 6.48 6.72 -9.18
N VAL A 247 6.12 6.13 -10.33
CA VAL A 247 5.28 6.80 -11.30
C VAL A 247 3.96 7.11 -10.57
N GLU A 248 3.66 8.41 -10.39
CA GLU A 248 2.42 8.86 -9.75
C GLU A 248 1.18 8.51 -10.61
N ASP A 249 1.37 8.17 -11.90
CA ASP A 249 0.34 7.58 -12.73
C ASP A 249 0.07 6.15 -12.24
N GLY A 250 -1.04 5.98 -11.51
CA GLY A 250 -1.57 4.66 -11.18
C GLY A 250 -1.76 3.81 -12.45
N ALA A 251 -1.73 2.48 -12.31
CA ALA A 251 -2.01 1.57 -13.40
C ALA A 251 -3.32 1.94 -14.13
N PRO A 252 -3.48 1.73 -15.45
CA PRO A 252 -4.74 2.02 -16.13
C PRO A 252 -5.94 1.41 -15.39
N GLY A 253 -6.89 2.26 -15.00
CA GLY A 253 -8.04 1.88 -14.17
C GLY A 253 -7.84 2.07 -12.65
N TYR A 254 -6.72 2.62 -12.21
CA TYR A 254 -6.52 3.03 -10.81
C TYR A 254 -7.44 4.20 -10.46
N ALA A 255 -8.06 4.12 -9.28
CA ALA A 255 -8.95 5.16 -8.77
C ALA A 255 -8.43 5.72 -7.44
N LEU A 256 -7.63 6.77 -7.52
CA LEU A 256 -7.06 7.48 -6.38
C LEU A 256 -8.16 8.11 -5.51
N LEU A 257 -9.24 8.61 -6.13
CA LEU A 257 -10.38 9.14 -5.38
C LEU A 257 -11.08 8.05 -4.55
N VAL A 258 -11.21 6.85 -5.09
CA VAL A 258 -11.77 5.69 -4.36
C VAL A 258 -10.86 5.30 -3.21
N GLU A 259 -9.55 5.19 -3.46
CA GLU A 259 -8.58 4.88 -2.41
C GLU A 259 -8.66 5.89 -1.25
N PHE A 260 -8.61 7.19 -1.54
CA PHE A 260 -8.69 8.21 -0.51
C PHE A 260 -10.05 8.20 0.20
N ASN A 261 -11.14 8.00 -0.53
CA ASN A 261 -12.46 7.87 0.09
C ASN A 261 -12.50 6.71 1.09
N ASN A 262 -12.03 5.52 0.71
CA ASN A 262 -12.03 4.36 1.62
C ASN A 262 -11.10 4.55 2.82
N ASN A 263 -9.90 5.07 2.56
CA ASN A 263 -8.93 5.41 3.56
C ASN A 263 -9.58 6.35 4.59
N PHE A 264 -10.02 7.54 4.18
CA PHE A 264 -10.47 8.58 5.11
C PHE A 264 -11.89 8.35 5.68
N ALA A 265 -12.78 7.63 4.99
CA ALA A 265 -14.16 7.43 5.43
C ALA A 265 -14.33 6.27 6.41
N GLU A 266 -13.62 5.15 6.22
CA GLU A 266 -13.90 3.91 6.95
C GLU A 266 -12.67 3.24 7.55
N LEU A 267 -11.54 3.27 6.85
CA LEU A 267 -10.33 2.64 7.38
C LEU A 267 -9.75 3.47 8.53
N TRP A 268 -9.72 4.80 8.39
CA TRP A 268 -9.05 5.72 9.30
C TRP A 268 -10.00 6.55 10.18
N SER A 269 -11.32 6.40 10.04
CA SER A 269 -12.33 7.12 10.85
C SER A 269 -12.64 6.34 12.14
N PRO A 270 -12.78 7.00 13.31
CA PRO A 270 -13.26 6.32 14.51
C PRO A 270 -14.71 5.84 14.29
N LEU A 271 -14.98 4.56 14.60
CA LEU A 271 -16.36 4.05 14.65
C LEU A 271 -17.21 4.97 15.53
N ASN A 272 -18.26 5.56 14.97
CA ASN A 272 -19.12 6.46 15.72
C ASN A 272 -19.98 5.60 16.67
N PRO A 273 -20.02 5.86 17.99
CA PRO A 273 -20.76 5.02 18.94
C PRO A 273 -22.25 4.87 18.63
N GLN A 274 -22.82 5.77 17.82
CA GLN A 274 -24.22 5.70 17.37
C GLN A 274 -24.46 4.67 16.26
N GLU A 275 -23.45 4.33 15.44
CA GLU A 275 -23.55 3.28 14.41
C GLU A 275 -23.59 1.87 15.00
N LYS A 276 -23.18 1.70 16.27
CA LYS A 276 -23.37 0.44 17.02
C LYS A 276 -24.84 0.13 17.34
N LYS A 277 -25.76 1.11 17.26
CA LYS A 277 -27.15 0.94 17.71
C LYS A 277 -28.17 0.75 16.59
N SER A 278 -27.78 0.90 15.32
CA SER A 278 -28.70 0.70 14.18
C SER A 278 -28.62 -0.69 13.56
N ASN A 279 -27.61 -1.49 13.94
CA ASN A 279 -27.35 -2.82 13.36
C ASN A 279 -27.44 -3.95 14.42
N MET A 280 -28.18 -3.74 15.50
CA MET A 280 -28.65 -4.79 16.42
C MET A 280 -30.16 -4.83 16.43
#